data_AF-A0A935HKT4-F1
#
_entry.id   AF-A0A935HKT4-F1
#
_cell.length_a   1.000
_cell.length_b   1.000
_cell.length_c   1.000
_cell.angle_alpha   90.00
_cell.angle_beta   90.00
_cell.angle_gamma   90.00
#
_symmetry.space_group_name_H-M   'P 1'
#
loop_
_entity.id
_entity.type
_entity.pdbx_description
1 polymer ?
#
loop_
_entity_poly.entity_id
_entity_poly.type
_entity_poly.pdbx_seq_one_letter_code
_entity_poly.pdbx_strand_id
1 'polypeptide(L)'
;MNILYRTYFATFLLLSIGFCSCTQKWDDHIAIDGSELQHALYDVLGANTDYSAFLDLLNKSGYSEDLKSSKNFTLIVPTNQAIEQVRSNYDFNDTSVIRSFVGYHIINSVYNVNDATDTLRVRNLRNKYVEFTHGSFDGVPAQKKIW
;
A
#
# COMPACT_ATOMS: atom_id res chain seq x y z
N MET A 1 -27.57 -11.73 56.77
CA MET A 1 -27.37 -12.47 55.50
C MET A 1 -27.68 -11.65 54.24
N ASN A 2 -28.63 -10.71 54.23
CA ASN A 2 -29.08 -10.02 53.01
C ASN A 2 -28.23 -8.83 52.56
N ILE A 3 -27.51 -8.16 53.48
CA ILE A 3 -26.71 -6.98 53.15
C ILE A 3 -25.47 -7.36 52.35
N LEU A 4 -24.74 -8.40 52.78
CA LEU A 4 -23.55 -8.89 52.08
C LEU A 4 -23.88 -9.38 50.66
N TYR A 5 -24.95 -10.17 50.48
CA TYR A 5 -25.43 -10.59 49.15
C TYR A 5 -25.78 -9.39 48.25
N ARG A 6 -26.37 -8.33 48.81
CA ARG A 6 -26.72 -7.12 48.06
C ARG A 6 -25.48 -6.34 47.61
N THR A 7 -24.42 -6.32 48.43
CA THR A 7 -23.13 -5.75 48.04
C THR A 7 -22.39 -6.62 47.01
N TYR A 8 -22.43 -7.95 47.15
CA TYR A 8 -21.84 -8.86 46.16
C TYR A 8 -22.58 -8.82 44.82
N PHE A 9 -23.91 -8.73 44.84
CA PHE A 9 -24.73 -8.58 43.64
C PHE A 9 -24.47 -7.23 42.95
N ALA A 10 -24.38 -6.14 43.72
CA ALA A 10 -24.07 -4.81 43.18
C ALA A 10 -22.66 -4.73 42.58
N THR A 11 -21.67 -5.39 43.20
CA THR A 11 -20.30 -5.43 42.69
C THR A 11 -20.16 -6.34 41.46
N PHE A 12 -20.88 -7.46 41.41
CA PHE A 12 -20.97 -8.32 40.23
C PHE A 12 -21.67 -7.63 39.03
N LEU A 13 -22.70 -6.81 39.30
CA LEU A 13 -23.41 -6.01 38.29
C LEU A 13 -22.55 -4.84 37.76
N LEU A 14 -21.74 -4.20 38.63
CA LEU A 14 -20.81 -3.14 38.22
C LEU A 14 -19.63 -3.68 37.41
N LEU A 15 -19.14 -4.90 37.73
CA LEU A 15 -18.04 -5.54 37.00
C LEU A 15 -18.45 -6.00 35.59
N SER A 16 -19.72 -6.36 35.38
CA SER A 16 -20.25 -6.81 34.08
C SER A 16 -20.50 -5.66 33.09
N ILE A 17 -20.72 -4.44 33.55
CA ILE A 17 -20.86 -3.24 32.69
C ILE A 17 -19.50 -2.78 32.14
N GLY A 18 -18.38 -3.17 32.75
CA GLY A 18 -17.03 -2.82 32.33
C GLY A 18 -16.48 -3.60 31.12
N PHE A 19 -17.15 -4.68 30.69
CA PHE A 19 -16.68 -5.51 29.57
C PHE A 19 -17.31 -5.19 28.21
N CYS A 20 -18.20 -4.19 28.12
CA CYS A 20 -18.80 -3.77 26.84
C CYS A 20 -18.33 -2.36 26.43
N SER A 21 -17.04 -2.06 26.58
CA SER A 21 -16.39 -0.89 26.00
C SER A 21 -15.31 -1.31 25.01
N CYS A 22 -15.72 -2.08 24.01
CA CYS A 22 -15.02 -2.18 22.75
C CYS A 22 -16.08 -1.97 21.66
N THR A 23 -16.33 -0.72 21.27
CA THR A 23 -16.87 -0.51 19.92
C THR A 23 -15.71 -0.84 18.99
N GLN A 24 -15.79 -1.98 18.30
CA GLN A 24 -14.90 -2.31 17.18
C GLN A 24 -15.14 -1.33 16.04
N LYS A 25 -14.77 -0.06 16.22
CA LYS A 25 -14.83 0.97 15.17
C LYS A 25 -13.73 0.81 14.14
N TRP A 26 -12.82 -0.15 14.35
CA TRP A 26 -11.75 -0.50 13.41
C TRP A 26 -12.20 -1.45 12.32
N ASP A 27 -13.28 -2.23 12.54
CA ASP A 27 -13.73 -3.24 11.57
C ASP A 27 -14.46 -2.62 10.37
N ASP A 28 -15.08 -1.45 10.53
CA ASP A 28 -15.81 -0.77 9.45
C ASP A 28 -14.90 -0.11 8.39
N HIS A 29 -13.60 0.06 8.69
CA HIS A 29 -12.64 0.69 7.76
C HIS A 29 -11.73 -0.32 7.03
N ILE A 30 -11.82 -1.62 7.36
CA ILE A 30 -11.01 -2.69 6.74
C ILE A 30 -11.90 -3.68 5.95
N ALA A 31 -13.22 -3.47 5.93
CA ALA A 31 -14.14 -4.25 5.09
C ALA A 31 -14.13 -3.78 3.61
N ILE A 32 -12.93 -3.63 3.03
CA ILE A 32 -12.79 -3.63 1.57
C ILE A 32 -12.41 -5.05 1.22
N ASP A 33 -13.36 -5.78 0.63
CA ASP A 33 -13.09 -7.08 0.00
C ASP A 33 -11.87 -6.90 -0.92
N GLY A 34 -10.86 -7.77 -0.81
CA GLY A 34 -9.62 -7.65 -1.58
C GLY A 34 -9.83 -7.60 -3.10
N SER A 35 -11.02 -7.95 -3.58
CA SER A 35 -11.55 -7.71 -4.92
C SER A 35 -11.70 -6.21 -5.28
N GLU A 36 -12.22 -5.36 -4.39
CA GLU A 36 -12.39 -3.93 -4.64
C GLU A 36 -11.07 -3.17 -4.69
N LEU A 37 -10.05 -3.58 -3.91
CA LEU A 37 -8.73 -2.96 -3.96
C LEU A 37 -7.97 -3.27 -5.27
N GLN A 38 -8.22 -4.46 -5.85
CA GLN A 38 -7.65 -4.87 -7.14
C GLN A 38 -8.22 -4.04 -8.29
N HIS A 39 -9.53 -3.84 -8.28
CA HIS A 39 -10.20 -2.88 -9.15
C HIS A 39 -9.60 -1.50 -8.94
N ALA A 40 -9.51 -1.02 -7.70
CA ALA A 40 -8.96 0.30 -7.42
C ALA A 40 -7.56 0.53 -8.01
N LEU A 41 -6.61 -0.41 -7.91
CA LEU A 41 -5.27 -0.19 -8.47
C LEU A 41 -5.27 -0.11 -10.00
N TYR A 42 -5.84 -1.11 -10.67
CA TYR A 42 -5.85 -1.16 -12.13
C TYR A 42 -6.79 -0.10 -12.73
N ASP A 43 -7.89 0.22 -12.04
CA ASP A 43 -8.80 1.29 -12.42
C ASP A 43 -8.13 2.66 -12.24
N VAL A 44 -7.34 2.88 -11.18
CA VAL A 44 -6.55 4.11 -11.01
C VAL A 44 -5.50 4.25 -12.11
N LEU A 45 -4.75 3.19 -12.41
CA LEU A 45 -3.75 3.21 -13.49
C LEU A 45 -4.41 3.35 -14.87
N GLY A 46 -5.54 2.69 -15.09
CA GLY A 46 -6.27 2.70 -16.36
C GLY A 46 -7.06 3.99 -16.60
N ALA A 47 -7.54 4.65 -15.55
CA ALA A 47 -8.24 5.92 -15.64
C ALA A 47 -7.31 7.09 -16.01
N ASN A 48 -6.01 6.95 -15.76
CA ASN A 48 -5.03 7.98 -16.05
C ASN A 48 -4.12 7.59 -17.22
N THR A 49 -4.31 8.27 -18.35
CA THR A 49 -3.53 8.03 -19.58
C THR A 49 -2.03 8.27 -19.41
N ASP A 50 -1.59 9.05 -18.41
CA ASP A 50 -0.18 9.36 -18.17
C ASP A 50 0.60 8.16 -17.59
N TYR A 51 -0.07 7.08 -17.21
CA TYR A 51 0.54 5.86 -16.65
C TYR A 51 0.38 4.63 -17.56
N SER A 52 -0.17 4.80 -18.77
CA SER A 52 -0.44 3.70 -19.70
C SER A 52 0.82 2.90 -20.08
N ALA A 53 1.97 3.55 -20.27
CA ALA A 53 3.22 2.87 -20.57
C ALA A 53 3.69 2.00 -19.39
N PHE A 54 3.50 2.47 -18.15
CA PHE A 54 3.83 1.68 -16.97
C PHE A 54 2.89 0.48 -16.82
N LEU A 55 1.59 0.68 -17.06
CA LEU A 55 0.59 -0.39 -17.02
C LEU A 55 0.91 -1.51 -18.03
N ASP A 56 1.34 -1.17 -19.23
CA ASP A 56 1.80 -2.13 -20.24
C ASP A 56 3.02 -2.94 -19.75
N LEU A 57 4.00 -2.28 -19.14
CA LEU A 57 5.18 -2.94 -18.57
C LEU A 57 4.78 -3.84 -17.40
N LEU A 58 3.87 -3.39 -16.54
CA LEU A 58 3.35 -4.16 -15.42
C LEU A 58 2.70 -5.46 -15.91
N ASN A 59 1.85 -5.38 -16.94
CA ASN A 59 1.22 -6.55 -17.55
C ASN A 59 2.24 -7.52 -18.14
N LYS A 60 3.30 -7.02 -18.78
CA LYS A 60 4.38 -7.85 -19.35
C LYS A 60 5.32 -8.44 -18.28
N SER A 61 5.40 -7.84 -17.11
CA SER A 61 6.33 -8.25 -16.04
C SER A 61 5.95 -9.54 -15.31
N GLY A 62 4.69 -9.95 -15.44
CA GLY A 62 4.10 -11.06 -14.67
C GLY A 62 3.84 -10.75 -13.20
N TYR A 63 3.97 -9.50 -12.75
CA TYR A 63 3.59 -9.09 -11.38
C TYR A 63 2.09 -8.81 -11.22
N SER A 64 1.32 -8.78 -12.30
CA SER A 64 -0.11 -8.51 -12.24
C SER A 64 -0.83 -9.46 -11.28
N GLU A 65 -0.52 -10.75 -11.34
CA GLU A 65 -1.08 -11.76 -10.44
C GLU A 65 -0.57 -11.64 -9.01
N ASP A 66 0.69 -11.26 -8.80
CA ASP A 66 1.26 -11.04 -7.47
C ASP A 66 0.57 -9.86 -6.76
N LEU A 67 0.25 -8.80 -7.52
CA LEU A 67 -0.47 -7.62 -7.03
C LEU A 67 -1.96 -7.89 -6.77
N LYS A 68 -2.53 -8.96 -7.32
CA LYS A 68 -3.88 -9.42 -7.01
C LYS A 68 -3.97 -10.18 -5.68
N SER A 69 -2.84 -10.54 -5.08
CA SER A 69 -2.84 -11.17 -3.76
C SER A 69 -3.32 -10.20 -2.68
N SER A 70 -3.88 -10.70 -1.57
CA SER A 70 -4.43 -9.92 -0.45
C SER A 70 -3.37 -9.19 0.40
N LYS A 71 -2.27 -8.75 -0.21
CA LYS A 71 -1.17 -8.03 0.42
C LYS A 71 -1.30 -6.54 0.13
N ASN A 72 -0.84 -5.74 1.08
CA ASN A 72 -0.73 -4.31 0.88
C ASN A 72 0.59 -3.95 0.17
N PHE A 73 0.49 -3.13 -0.88
CA PHE A 73 1.64 -2.69 -1.67
C PHE A 73 1.72 -1.16 -1.72
N THR A 74 2.94 -0.66 -1.91
CA THR A 74 3.20 0.72 -2.34
C THR A 74 3.76 0.68 -3.75
N LEU A 75 3.07 1.35 -4.68
CA LEU A 75 3.46 1.41 -6.08
C LEU A 75 3.99 2.80 -6.42
N ILE A 76 5.22 2.86 -6.92
CA ILE A 76 5.83 4.09 -7.43
C ILE A 76 5.63 4.10 -8.94
N VAL A 77 4.78 4.98 -9.44
CA VAL A 77 4.38 4.96 -10.86
C VAL A 77 5.10 6.08 -11.62
N PRO A 78 6.08 5.76 -12.49
CA PRO A 78 6.65 6.75 -13.40
C PRO A 78 5.63 7.16 -14.46
N THR A 79 5.68 8.42 -14.87
CA THR A 79 4.87 8.92 -16.00
C THR A 79 5.39 8.36 -17.33
N ASN A 80 4.53 8.38 -18.36
CA ASN A 80 4.92 8.01 -19.72
C ASN A 80 6.16 8.80 -20.20
N GLN A 81 6.25 10.08 -19.87
CA GLN A 81 7.41 10.91 -20.18
C GLN A 81 8.69 10.41 -19.48
N ALA A 82 8.60 10.04 -18.20
CA ALA A 82 9.74 9.51 -17.46
C ALA A 82 10.22 8.16 -18.03
N ILE A 83 9.30 7.29 -18.43
CA ILE A 83 9.64 6.02 -19.11
C ILE A 83 10.32 6.29 -20.44
N GLU A 84 9.81 7.25 -21.23
CA GLU A 84 10.38 7.57 -22.55
C GLU A 84 11.82 8.08 -22.43
N GLN A 85 12.10 8.91 -21.42
CA GLN A 85 13.45 9.43 -21.15
C GLN A 85 14.48 8.34 -20.84
N VAL A 86 14.04 7.19 -20.31
CA VAL A 86 14.93 6.07 -19.97
C VAL A 86 14.86 4.92 -20.98
N ARG A 87 14.02 5.01 -22.01
CA ARG A 87 13.79 3.93 -22.98
C ARG A 87 15.08 3.49 -23.68
N SER A 88 16.01 4.40 -23.94
CA SER A 88 17.32 4.06 -24.53
C SER A 88 18.25 3.30 -23.58
N ASN A 89 18.00 3.35 -22.27
CA ASN A 89 18.84 2.72 -21.24
C ASN A 89 18.35 1.31 -20.86
N TYR A 90 17.12 0.94 -21.24
CA TYR A 90 16.48 -0.32 -20.87
C TYR A 90 15.89 -1.01 -22.10
N ASP A 91 16.23 -2.28 -22.31
CA ASP A 91 15.57 -3.09 -23.34
C ASP A 91 14.21 -3.59 -22.85
N PHE A 92 13.16 -2.80 -23.08
CA PHE A 92 11.79 -3.17 -22.75
C PHE A 92 11.16 -4.22 -23.67
N ASN A 93 11.96 -4.95 -24.46
CA ASN A 93 11.54 -6.19 -25.12
C ASN A 93 11.99 -7.44 -24.34
N ASP A 94 12.99 -7.31 -23.48
CA ASP A 94 13.46 -8.39 -22.60
C ASP A 94 12.60 -8.45 -21.34
N THR A 95 11.84 -9.54 -21.19
CA THR A 95 10.98 -9.78 -20.02
C THR A 95 11.74 -9.72 -18.69
N SER A 96 13.02 -10.11 -18.65
CA SER A 96 13.84 -10.03 -17.43
C SER A 96 14.14 -8.58 -17.05
N VAL A 97 14.39 -7.72 -18.04
CA VAL A 97 14.60 -6.27 -17.86
C VAL A 97 13.29 -5.63 -17.43
N ILE A 98 12.16 -5.96 -18.07
CA ILE A 98 10.83 -5.46 -17.70
C ILE A 98 10.49 -5.86 -16.26
N ARG A 99 10.63 -7.14 -15.92
CA ARG A 99 10.37 -7.65 -14.56
C ARG A 99 11.28 -6.95 -13.55
N SER A 100 12.55 -6.79 -13.87
CA SER A 100 13.45 -6.02 -13.03
C SER A 100 12.97 -4.56 -12.86
N PHE A 101 12.71 -3.85 -13.96
CA PHE A 101 12.28 -2.46 -13.93
C PHE A 101 11.01 -2.29 -13.09
N VAL A 102 9.97 -3.07 -13.35
CA VAL A 102 8.70 -3.00 -12.61
C VAL A 102 8.88 -3.40 -11.14
N GLY A 103 9.64 -4.46 -10.86
CA GLY A 103 9.88 -4.90 -9.48
C GLY A 103 10.66 -3.90 -8.63
N TYR A 104 11.38 -2.95 -9.25
CA TYR A 104 11.99 -1.84 -8.52
C TYR A 104 10.95 -0.87 -7.94
N HIS A 105 9.83 -0.72 -8.65
CA HIS A 105 8.77 0.24 -8.39
C HIS A 105 7.66 -0.30 -7.46
N ILE A 106 7.77 -1.55 -7.01
CA ILE A 106 6.80 -2.19 -6.13
C ILE A 106 7.44 -2.50 -4.77
N ILE A 107 6.77 -2.13 -3.69
CA ILE A 107 7.21 -2.35 -2.33
C ILE A 107 6.15 -3.14 -1.57
N ASN A 108 6.58 -4.18 -0.85
CA ASN A 108 5.69 -5.11 -0.14
C ASN A 108 5.33 -4.61 1.28
N SER A 109 4.76 -3.40 1.35
CA SER A 109 4.08 -2.83 2.52
C SER A 109 3.45 -1.50 2.14
N VAL A 110 2.67 -0.90 3.04
CA VAL A 110 2.16 0.48 2.88
C VAL A 110 3.18 1.46 3.43
N TYR A 111 3.65 2.36 2.58
CA TYR A 111 4.50 3.48 2.94
C TYR A 111 3.89 4.76 2.38
N ASN A 112 3.76 5.75 3.27
CA ASN A 112 3.31 7.06 2.89
C ASN A 112 4.52 7.95 2.62
N VAL A 113 4.44 8.71 1.55
CA VAL A 113 5.36 9.83 1.34
C VAL A 113 5.00 10.91 2.35
N ASN A 114 5.95 11.23 3.23
CA ASN A 114 5.79 12.22 4.29
C ASN A 114 6.99 13.18 4.28
N ASP A 115 6.67 14.47 4.28
CA ASP A 115 7.64 15.56 4.18
C ASP A 115 8.29 15.87 5.53
N ALA A 116 7.66 15.46 6.63
CA ALA A 116 8.06 15.77 8.00
C ALA A 116 8.81 14.63 8.72
N THR A 117 8.97 13.47 8.08
CA THR A 117 9.64 12.31 8.67
C THR A 117 11.07 12.14 8.16
N ASP A 118 11.92 11.61 9.03
CA ASP A 118 13.29 11.19 8.70
C ASP A 118 13.35 10.13 7.59
N THR A 119 14.56 9.89 7.07
CA THR A 119 14.84 8.89 6.04
C THR A 119 14.37 7.49 6.45
N LEU A 120 13.43 6.95 5.69
CA LEU A 120 12.96 5.58 5.80
C LEU A 120 13.55 4.73 4.67
N ARG A 121 14.24 3.65 5.04
CA ARG A 121 14.83 2.69 4.09
C ARG A 121 13.96 1.45 4.01
N VAL A 122 13.47 1.12 2.82
CA VAL A 122 12.59 -0.02 2.60
C VAL A 122 13.08 -0.87 1.43
N ARG A 123 12.53 -2.07 1.28
CA ARG A 123 12.96 -3.02 0.26
C ARG A 123 11.87 -3.18 -0.80
N ASN A 124 12.24 -3.02 -2.07
CA ASN A 124 11.35 -3.30 -3.19
C ASN A 124 11.32 -4.79 -3.58
N LEU A 125 10.46 -5.19 -4.52
CA LEU A 125 10.37 -6.58 -5.00
C LEU A 125 11.62 -7.08 -5.72
N ARG A 126 12.52 -6.17 -6.10
CA ARG A 126 13.88 -6.49 -6.58
C ARG A 126 14.91 -6.74 -5.47
N ASN A 127 14.50 -6.74 -4.21
CA ASN A 127 15.38 -6.94 -3.07
C ASN A 127 16.44 -5.83 -2.93
N LYS A 128 16.20 -4.64 -3.52
CA LYS A 128 17.02 -3.44 -3.37
C LYS A 128 16.43 -2.52 -2.32
N TYR A 129 17.30 -1.79 -1.62
CA TYR A 129 16.88 -0.75 -0.69
C TYR A 129 16.59 0.54 -1.44
N VAL A 130 15.47 1.16 -1.12
CA VAL A 130 15.00 2.44 -1.61
C VAL A 130 14.63 3.33 -0.42
N GLU A 131 14.71 4.64 -0.61
CA GLU A 131 14.65 5.64 0.45
C GLU A 131 13.47 6.58 0.28
N PHE A 132 12.67 6.71 1.32
CA PHE A 132 11.70 7.80 1.46
C PHE A 132 12.31 8.85 2.38
N THR A 133 12.56 10.04 1.86
CA THR A 133 13.21 11.13 2.61
C THR A 133 12.56 12.44 2.25
N HIS A 134 11.98 13.14 3.24
CA HIS A 134 11.38 14.47 3.08
C HIS A 134 10.51 14.61 1.81
N GLY A 135 9.49 13.76 1.68
CA GLY A 135 8.59 13.84 0.53
C GLY A 135 9.11 13.24 -0.78
N SER A 136 10.34 12.71 -0.78
CA SER A 136 11.00 12.19 -1.97
C SER A 136 11.22 10.69 -1.88
N PHE A 137 11.16 10.02 -3.03
CA PHE A 137 11.53 8.62 -3.23
C PHE A 137 12.86 8.55 -3.97
N ASP A 138 13.90 7.97 -3.36
CA ASP A 138 15.28 7.93 -3.87
C ASP A 138 15.80 9.31 -4.36
N GLY A 139 15.42 10.37 -3.66
CA GLY A 139 15.78 11.75 -4.00
C GLY A 139 14.93 12.38 -5.12
N VAL A 140 13.96 11.65 -5.68
CA VAL A 140 12.96 12.18 -6.63
C VAL A 140 11.73 12.63 -5.85
N PRO A 141 11.32 13.92 -5.93
CA PRO A 141 10.12 14.39 -5.25
C PRO A 141 8.90 13.59 -5.69
N ALA A 142 8.18 12.99 -4.75
CA ALA A 142 6.97 12.26 -5.10
C ALA A 142 5.81 13.23 -5.27
N GLN A 143 5.04 13.05 -6.34
CA GLN A 143 3.76 13.76 -6.46
C GLN A 143 2.71 13.00 -5.69
N LYS A 144 2.33 13.53 -4.52
CA LYS A 144 1.25 12.95 -3.72
C LYS A 144 -0.08 13.16 -4.43
N LYS A 145 -0.56 12.11 -5.11
CA LYS A 145 -1.93 12.04 -5.62
C LYS A 145 -2.74 11.22 -4.63
N ILE A 146 -3.63 11.88 -3.90
CA ILE A 146 -4.60 11.24 -3.02
C ILE A 146 -5.75 10.80 -3.93
N TRP A 147 -6.02 9.50 -3.98
CA TRP A 147 -7.16 8.91 -4.67
C TRP A 147 -8.31 8.76 -3.68
#